data_AF-A0AA97KPB5-F1
#
_entry.id   AF-A0AA97KPB5-F1
#
_cell.length_a   1.000
_cell.length_b   1.000
_cell.length_c   1.000
_cell.angle_alpha   90.00
_cell.angle_beta   90.00
_cell.angle_gamma   90.00
#
_symmetry.space_group_name_H-M   'P 1'
#
loop_
_entity.id
_entity.type
_entity.pdbx_description
1 polymer ?
#
loop_
_entity_poly.entity_id
_entity_poly.type
_entity_poly.pdbx_seq_one_letter_code
_entity_poly.pdbx_strand_id
1 'polypeptide(L)'
;MNTELKKELEEVREEIERLEKKDNDASMSALYLSQLYYRICPIDWDYSCEATLIKGIHHGPDIAQRINVDSSQHSRCFVGDYLWSLVPTTW
;
A
#
# COMPACT_ATOMS: atom_id res chain seq x y z
N MET A 1 29.60 -18.03 33.87
CA MET A 1 28.34 -18.58 33.36
C MET A 1 27.16 -17.61 33.54
N ASN A 2 26.87 -17.09 34.73
CA ASN A 2 25.74 -16.15 34.93
C ASN A 2 25.90 -14.79 34.23
N THR A 3 27.14 -14.31 34.04
CA THR A 3 27.44 -13.04 33.35
C THR A 3 27.29 -13.14 31.82
N GLU A 4 27.64 -14.28 31.24
CA GLU A 4 27.49 -14.52 29.79
C GLU A 4 26.00 -14.53 29.40
N LEU A 5 25.18 -15.29 30.15
CA LEU A 5 23.73 -15.31 29.93
C LEU A 5 23.08 -13.93 30.11
N LYS A 6 23.60 -13.08 31.01
CA LYS A 6 23.10 -11.71 31.18
C LYS A 6 23.43 -10.83 29.98
N LYS A 7 24.63 -10.99 29.40
CA LYS A 7 25.06 -10.26 28.20
C LYS A 7 24.24 -10.69 26.98
N GLU A 8 24.05 -11.99 26.79
CA GLU A 8 23.20 -12.54 25.72
C GLU A 8 21.75 -12.05 25.84
N LEU A 9 21.19 -12.01 27.06
CA LEU A 9 19.83 -11.49 27.28
C LEU A 9 19.72 -10.00 26.92
N GLU A 10 20.74 -9.21 27.22
CA GLU A 10 20.75 -7.78 26.87
C GLU A 10 20.86 -7.57 25.36
N GLU A 11 21.73 -8.32 24.68
CA GLU A 11 21.89 -8.26 23.22
C GLU A 11 20.57 -8.61 22.50
N VAL A 12 19.85 -9.63 22.97
CA VAL A 12 18.55 -10.02 22.43
C VAL A 12 17.50 -8.93 22.67
N ARG A 13 17.50 -8.28 23.84
CA ARG A 13 16.58 -7.16 24.15
C ARG A 13 16.80 -5.97 23.23
N GLU A 14 18.06 -5.58 23.04
CA GLU A 14 18.41 -4.49 22.13
C GLU A 14 18.03 -4.82 20.68
N GLU A 15 18.21 -6.07 20.24
CA GLU A 15 17.80 -6.48 18.90
C GLU A 15 16.28 -6.44 18.73
N ILE A 16 15.51 -6.89 19.72
CA ILE A 16 14.05 -6.79 19.71
C ILE A 16 13.62 -5.32 19.57
N GLU A 17 14.16 -4.42 20.39
CA GLU A 17 13.82 -2.99 20.33
C GLU A 17 14.17 -2.37 18.97
N ARG A 18 15.33 -2.72 18.40
CA ARG A 18 15.73 -2.30 17.05
C ARG A 18 14.75 -2.78 15.99
N LEU A 19 14.33 -4.04 16.05
CA LEU A 19 13.41 -4.65 15.10
C LEU A 19 12.00 -4.03 15.21
N GLU A 20 11.49 -3.86 16.43
CA GLU A 20 10.19 -3.23 16.69
C GLU A 20 10.16 -1.79 16.17
N LYS A 21 11.22 -1.01 16.42
CA LYS A 21 11.33 0.35 15.90
C LYS A 21 11.33 0.37 14.37
N LYS A 22 12.11 -0.52 13.74
CA LYS A 22 12.19 -0.62 12.27
C LYS A 22 10.84 -1.02 11.67
N ASP A 23 10.12 -1.95 12.29
CA ASP A 23 8.80 -2.38 11.84
C ASP A 23 7.77 -1.25 11.96
N ASN A 24 7.81 -0.51 13.08
CA ASN A 24 6.97 0.68 13.26
C ASN A 24 7.25 1.75 12.20
N ASP A 25 8.52 2.05 11.90
CA ASP A 25 8.89 3.02 10.86
C ASP A 25 8.43 2.57 9.46
N ALA A 26 8.52 1.27 9.16
CA ALA A 26 8.01 0.70 7.91
C ALA A 26 6.47 0.78 7.82
N SER A 27 5.77 0.48 8.91
CA SER A 27 4.31 0.59 9.01
C SER A 27 3.83 2.03 8.83
N MET A 28 4.48 2.99 9.49
CA MET A 28 4.19 4.42 9.33
C MET A 28 4.42 4.90 7.88
N SER A 29 5.47 4.39 7.24
CA SER A 29 5.76 4.69 5.83
C SER A 29 4.68 4.12 4.89
N ALA A 30 4.23 2.89 5.13
CA ALA A 30 3.16 2.26 4.35
C ALA A 30 1.82 2.96 4.52
N LEU A 31 1.48 3.39 5.75
CA LEU A 31 0.28 4.17 6.03
C LEU A 31 0.32 5.51 5.29
N TYR A 32 1.45 6.22 5.37
CA TYR A 32 1.62 7.48 4.66
C TYR A 32 1.47 7.31 3.14
N LEU A 33 2.13 6.30 2.55
CA LEU A 33 2.07 6.06 1.11
C LEU A 33 0.65 5.68 0.65
N SER A 34 -0.03 4.80 1.37
CA SER A 34 -1.42 4.42 1.03
C SER A 34 -2.37 5.62 1.08
N GLN A 35 -2.25 6.47 2.11
CA GLN A 35 -3.00 7.72 2.21
C GLN A 35 -2.67 8.71 1.09
N LEU A 36 -1.39 8.82 0.72
CA LEU A 36 -0.96 9.70 -0.37
C LEU A 36 -1.53 9.23 -1.70
N TYR A 37 -1.45 7.93 -2.00
CA TYR A 37 -2.03 7.37 -3.22
C TYR A 37 -3.54 7.60 -3.29
N TYR A 38 -4.26 7.37 -2.19
CA TYR A 38 -5.70 7.65 -2.14
C TYR A 38 -6.03 9.13 -2.35
N ARG A 39 -5.23 10.04 -1.80
CA ARG A 39 -5.45 11.48 -1.99
C ARG A 39 -5.23 11.92 -3.44
N ILE A 40 -4.27 11.32 -4.15
CA ILE A 40 -3.97 11.63 -5.56
C ILE A 40 -4.99 10.96 -6.49
N CYS A 41 -5.27 9.68 -6.25
CA CYS A 41 -6.20 8.87 -7.01
C CYS A 41 -7.19 8.26 -6.02
N PRO A 42 -8.38 8.87 -5.81
CA PRO A 42 -9.33 8.44 -4.80
C PRO A 42 -10.01 7.14 -5.23
N ILE A 43 -9.27 6.03 -5.19
CA ILE A 43 -9.71 4.70 -5.60
C ILE A 43 -9.72 3.80 -4.37
N ASP A 44 -10.89 3.25 -4.08
CA ASP A 44 -11.06 2.17 -3.12
C ASP A 44 -10.97 0.83 -3.86
N TRP A 45 -9.88 0.10 -3.64
CA TRP A 45 -9.62 -1.19 -4.27
C TRP A 45 -10.37 -2.34 -3.56
N ASP A 46 -10.92 -3.26 -4.36
CA ASP A 46 -11.52 -4.49 -3.88
C ASP A 46 -10.43 -5.57 -3.76
N TYR A 47 -9.97 -5.84 -2.54
CA TYR A 47 -8.96 -6.85 -2.26
C TYR A 47 -9.52 -8.28 -2.17
N SER A 48 -10.82 -8.48 -2.36
CA SER A 48 -11.45 -9.80 -2.31
C SER A 48 -11.52 -10.51 -3.67
N CYS A 49 -11.02 -9.87 -4.73
CA CYS A 49 -11.02 -10.43 -6.08
C CYS A 49 -9.73 -11.19 -6.45
N GLU A 50 -9.73 -11.80 -7.63
CA GLU A 50 -8.56 -12.47 -8.20
C GLU A 50 -7.41 -11.47 -8.44
N ALA A 51 -6.16 -11.91 -8.32
CA ALA A 51 -4.98 -11.06 -8.46
C ALA A 51 -4.83 -10.44 -9.87
N THR A 52 -5.40 -11.09 -10.89
CA THR A 52 -5.44 -10.59 -12.26
C THR A 52 -6.51 -9.51 -12.45
N LEU A 53 -7.47 -9.42 -11.55
CA LEU A 53 -8.58 -8.48 -11.65
C LEU A 53 -8.26 -7.19 -10.90
N ILE A 54 -8.18 -6.10 -11.63
CA ILE A 54 -8.06 -4.75 -11.07
C ILE A 54 -9.48 -4.24 -10.87
N LYS A 55 -9.94 -4.27 -9.61
CA LYS A 55 -11.31 -3.95 -9.25
C LYS A 55 -11.37 -2.92 -8.13
N GLY A 56 -12.24 -1.94 -8.25
CA GLY A 56 -12.40 -0.90 -7.25
C GLY A 56 -13.46 0.12 -7.60
N ILE A 57 -13.53 1.19 -6.82
CA ILE A 57 -14.43 2.32 -7.02
C ILE A 57 -13.62 3.61 -6.98
N HIS A 58 -13.69 4.42 -8.03
CA HIS A 58 -13.11 5.76 -8.08
C HIS A 58 -14.11 6.80 -7.57
N HIS A 59 -13.72 7.53 -6.53
CA HIS A 59 -14.47 8.58 -5.85
C HIS A 59 -13.95 9.97 -6.27
N GLY A 60 -14.19 10.35 -7.52
CA GLY A 60 -13.91 11.69 -8.01
C GLY A 60 -14.90 12.74 -7.50
N PRO A 61 -14.81 14.01 -7.96
CA PRO A 61 -15.79 15.06 -7.63
C PRO A 61 -17.20 14.79 -8.21
N ASP A 62 -17.29 13.88 -9.18
CA ASP A 62 -18.52 13.44 -9.83
C ASP A 62 -19.07 12.14 -9.22
N ILE A 63 -19.99 11.48 -9.94
CA ILE A 63 -20.55 10.18 -9.57
C ILE A 63 -19.43 9.13 -9.49
N ALA A 64 -19.43 8.35 -8.41
CA ALA A 64 -18.46 7.27 -8.21
C ALA A 64 -18.49 6.27 -9.38
N GLN A 65 -17.31 5.93 -9.89
CA GLN A 65 -17.13 5.07 -11.07
C GLN A 65 -16.57 3.71 -10.68
N ARG A 66 -17.16 2.63 -11.20
CA ARG A 66 -16.66 1.27 -10.96
C ARG A 66 -15.47 0.98 -11.87
N ILE A 67 -14.43 0.40 -11.30
CA ILE A 67 -13.26 -0.13 -12.01
C ILE A 67 -13.37 -1.66 -12.00
N ASN A 68 -13.23 -2.28 -13.17
CA ASN A 68 -13.21 -3.74 -13.32
C ASN A 68 -12.44 -4.09 -14.60
N VAL A 69 -11.13 -4.32 -14.48
CA VAL A 69 -10.21 -4.53 -15.60
C VAL A 69 -9.44 -5.82 -15.38
N ASP A 70 -9.48 -6.74 -16.35
CA ASP A 70 -8.66 -7.95 -16.32
C ASP A 70 -7.24 -7.65 -16.84
N SER A 71 -6.28 -7.54 -15.93
CA SER A 71 -4.89 -7.23 -16.24
C SER A 71 -4.17 -8.31 -17.06
N SER A 72 -4.73 -9.53 -17.16
CA SER A 72 -4.17 -10.57 -18.03
C SER A 72 -4.41 -10.31 -19.53
N GLN A 73 -5.42 -9.48 -19.84
CA GLN A 73 -5.83 -9.14 -21.21
C GLN A 73 -5.31 -7.78 -21.67
N HIS A 74 -4.68 -7.01 -20.77
CA HIS A 74 -4.23 -5.65 -21.04
C HIS A 74 -2.75 -5.45 -20.71
N SER A 75 -2.10 -4.56 -21.45
CA SER A 75 -0.71 -4.18 -21.15
C SER A 75 -0.66 -3.31 -19.88
N ARG A 76 0.47 -3.34 -19.18
CA ARG A 76 0.70 -2.49 -18.00
C ARG A 76 0.59 -0.99 -18.33
N CYS A 77 1.01 -0.58 -19.52
CA CYS A 77 0.88 0.80 -19.98
C CYS A 77 -0.59 1.19 -20.14
N PHE A 78 -1.39 0.35 -20.82
CA PHE A 78 -2.82 0.60 -20.97
C PHE A 78 -3.53 0.73 -19.63
N VAL A 79 -3.24 -0.18 -18.68
CA VAL A 79 -3.82 -0.12 -17.33
C VAL A 79 -3.43 1.19 -16.64
N GLY A 80 -2.17 1.58 -16.72
CA GLY A 80 -1.70 2.85 -16.16
C GLY A 80 -2.42 4.05 -16.77
N ASP A 81 -2.44 4.14 -18.09
CA ASP A 81 -3.08 5.24 -18.84
C ASP A 81 -4.58 5.33 -18.52
N TYR A 82 -5.27 4.18 -18.45
CA TYR A 82 -6.68 4.11 -18.08
C TYR A 82 -6.92 4.64 -16.67
N LEU A 83 -6.17 4.18 -15.67
CA LEU A 83 -6.36 4.63 -14.28
C LEU A 83 -6.06 6.11 -14.12
N TRP A 84 -5.00 6.62 -14.76
CA TRP A 84 -4.68 8.05 -14.73
C TRP A 84 -5.71 8.92 -15.44
N SER A 85 -6.39 8.40 -16.47
CA SER A 85 -7.47 9.12 -17.16
C SER A 85 -8.68 9.42 -16.26
N LEU A 86 -8.84 8.70 -15.14
CA LEU A 86 -9.91 8.91 -14.17
C LEU A 86 -9.63 10.12 -13.26
N VAL A 87 -8.38 10.52 -13.11
CA VAL A 87 -7.96 11.60 -12.21
C VAL A 87 -8.22 12.95 -12.88
N PRO A 88 -9.00 13.85 -12.28
CA PRO A 88 -9.23 15.18 -12.84
C PRO A 88 -7.91 15.95 -12.98
N THR A 89 -7.73 16.60 -14.13
CA THR A 89 -6.53 17.41 -14.44
C THR A 89 -6.78 18.92 -14.38
N THR A 90 -7.99 19.31 -13.96
CA THR A 90 -8.39 20.69 -13.70
C THR A 90 -7.83 21.18 -12.36
N TRP A 91 -7.31 22.41 -12.32
CA TRP A 91 -6.68 23.05 -11.16
C TRP A 91 -7.57 24.13 -10.54
#